data_AF-A0A0C2WL16-F1
#
_entry.id   AF-A0A0C2WL16-F1
#
_cell.length_a   1.000
_cell.length_b   1.000
_cell.length_c   1.000
_cell.angle_alpha   90.00
_cell.angle_beta   90.00
_cell.angle_gamma   90.00
#
_symmetry.space_group_name_H-M   'P 1'
#
loop_
_entity.id
_entity.type
_entity.pdbx_description
1 polymer ?
#
loop_
_entity_poly.entity_id
_entity_poly.type
_entity_poly.pdbx_seq_one_letter_code
_entity_poly.pdbx_strand_id
1 'polypeptide(L)'
;MLRMKDADQDGGYTILVFDNVGSSSTPVGPCSTSAMAEDGMDYVGWTEDRDLHAVSISLEGMIAQELAYRIPNRIVSLILAVTTPGGYP
;
A
#
# COMPACT_ATOMS: atom_id res chain seq x y z
N MET A 1 -7.43 6.24 8.62
CA MET A 1 -8.52 5.97 7.65
C MET A 1 -8.01 6.42 6.28
N LEU A 2 -7.73 5.45 5.41
CA LEU A 2 -7.23 5.68 4.06
C LEU A 2 -8.27 6.46 3.26
N ARG A 3 -7.88 7.59 2.64
CA ARG A 3 -8.75 8.33 1.74
C ARG A 3 -8.27 8.12 0.31
N MET A 4 -9.12 7.51 -0.51
CA MET A 4 -8.88 7.35 -1.93
C MET A 4 -9.02 8.70 -2.64
N LYS A 5 -8.04 9.03 -3.47
CA LYS A 5 -8.14 10.11 -4.46
C LYS A 5 -8.10 9.44 -5.84
N ASP A 6 -9.19 9.62 -6.56
CA ASP A 6 -9.44 9.38 -7.99
C ASP A 6 -8.81 8.14 -8.65
N ALA A 7 -9.67 7.24 -9.15
CA ALA A 7 -9.28 6.21 -10.10
C ALA A 7 -9.24 6.83 -11.51
N ASP A 8 -8.05 7.19 -11.98
CA ASP A 8 -7.85 7.63 -13.37
C ASP A 8 -7.55 6.42 -14.28
N GLN A 9 -8.04 6.49 -15.51
CA GLN A 9 -7.84 5.46 -16.53
C GLN A 9 -6.92 6.03 -17.61
N ASP A 10 -5.62 5.78 -17.49
CA ASP A 10 -4.63 6.17 -18.49
C ASP A 10 -3.92 4.93 -19.04
N GLY A 11 -3.83 4.84 -20.38
CA GLY A 11 -3.06 3.79 -21.05
C GLY A 11 -3.45 2.33 -20.75
N GLY A 12 -4.63 2.05 -20.19
CA GLY A 12 -5.07 0.70 -19.81
C GLY A 12 -4.80 0.31 -18.35
N TYR A 13 -4.36 1.25 -17.51
CA TYR A 13 -4.15 1.04 -16.08
C TYR A 13 -5.17 1.82 -15.25
N THR A 14 -5.62 1.20 -14.16
CA THR A 14 -6.37 1.89 -13.10
C THR A 14 -5.39 2.31 -12.02
N ILE A 15 -5.28 3.61 -11.76
CA ILE A 15 -4.39 4.13 -10.72
C ILE A 15 -5.20 4.29 -9.42
N LEU A 16 -4.66 3.79 -8.32
CA LEU A 16 -5.23 3.99 -7.00
C LEU A 16 -4.21 4.66 -6.09
N VAL A 17 -4.55 5.85 -5.60
CA VAL A 17 -3.69 6.62 -4.69
C VAL A 17 -4.23 6.52 -3.27
N PHE A 18 -3.39 5.99 -2.38
CA PHE A 18 -3.62 5.98 -0.94
C PHE A 18 -2.91 7.17 -0.30
N ASP A 19 -3.62 7.90 0.55
CA ASP A 19 -3.05 8.95 1.40
C ASP A 19 -3.05 8.43 2.84
N ASN A 20 -1.88 7.97 3.31
CA ASN A 20 -1.70 7.57 4.70
C ASN A 20 -1.18 8.78 5.48
N VAL A 21 -1.99 9.27 6.42
CA VAL A 21 -1.74 10.38 7.37
C VAL A 21 -1.60 11.81 6.80
N GLY A 22 -2.57 12.23 5.99
CA GLY A 22 -2.90 13.65 5.77
C GLY A 22 -4.31 14.00 6.22
N SER A 23 -4.49 14.52 7.45
CA SER A 23 -5.68 15.26 7.94
C SER A 23 -6.82 14.57 8.74
N SER A 24 -6.68 13.40 9.37
CA SER A 24 -7.73 12.97 10.33
C SER A 24 -7.23 12.05 11.45
N SER A 25 -7.47 12.50 12.69
CA SER A 25 -7.45 11.73 13.94
C SER A 25 -6.37 10.66 14.04
N THR A 26 -5.25 11.03 14.65
CA THR A 26 -4.21 10.12 15.14
C THR A 26 -4.87 8.90 15.80
N PRO A 27 -4.68 7.67 15.29
CA PRO A 27 -5.28 6.49 15.89
C PRO A 27 -4.79 6.36 17.34
N VAL A 28 -5.72 6.15 18.27
CA VAL A 28 -5.38 5.92 19.67
C VAL A 28 -4.90 4.46 19.80
N GLY A 29 -3.59 4.26 19.65
CA GLY A 29 -2.94 2.95 19.74
C GLY A 29 -1.74 2.82 18.80
N PRO A 30 -0.95 1.74 18.92
CA PRO A 30 0.19 1.50 18.02
C PRO A 30 -0.28 1.38 16.56
N CYS A 31 0.07 2.34 15.73
CA CYS A 31 -0.10 2.25 14.28
C CYS A 31 1.00 1.36 13.72
N SER A 32 0.73 0.05 13.56
CA SER A 32 1.68 -0.84 12.90
C SER A 32 1.51 -0.77 11.39
N THR A 33 2.62 -0.93 10.66
CA THR A 33 2.63 -1.04 9.20
C THR A 33 1.82 -2.24 8.72
N SER A 34 1.76 -3.30 9.52
CA SER A 34 0.92 -4.49 9.25
C SER A 34 -0.58 -4.18 9.29
N ALA A 35 -1.06 -3.41 10.27
CA ALA A 35 -2.47 -3.03 10.33
C ALA A 35 -2.86 -2.11 9.16
N MET A 36 -1.96 -1.21 8.77
CA MET A 36 -2.16 -0.36 7.59
C MET A 36 -2.16 -1.15 6.27
N ALA A 37 -1.40 -2.25 6.19
CA ALA A 37 -1.40 -3.13 5.03
C ALA A 37 -2.72 -3.90 4.89
N GLU A 38 -3.30 -4.36 5.99
CA GLU A 38 -4.61 -5.03 6.01
C GLU A 38 -5.72 -4.10 5.52
N ASP A 39 -5.78 -2.86 6.04
CA ASP A 39 -6.76 -1.86 5.59
C ASP A 39 -6.68 -1.56 4.08
N GLY A 40 -5.47 -1.60 3.51
CA GLY A 40 -5.26 -1.37 2.07
C GLY A 40 -5.68 -2.55 1.18
N MET A 41 -5.65 -3.78 1.69
CA MET A 41 -5.95 -4.99 0.91
C MET A 41 -7.44 -5.17 0.63
N ASP A 42 -8.27 -4.94 1.64
CA ASP A 42 -9.69 -5.31 1.57
C ASP A 42 -10.53 -4.38 0.69
N TYR A 43 -10.03 -3.17 0.40
CA TYR A 43 -10.85 -2.14 -0.22
C TYR A 43 -10.83 -2.15 -1.76
N VAL A 44 -9.82 -2.74 -2.38
CA VAL A 44 -9.58 -2.54 -3.83
C VAL A 44 -10.24 -3.62 -4.70
N GLY A 45 -10.53 -4.79 -4.15
CA GLY A 45 -11.13 -5.89 -4.90
C GLY A 45 -10.24 -6.45 -6.03
N TRP A 46 -8.98 -6.01 -6.13
CA TRP A 46 -8.02 -6.54 -7.10
C TRP A 46 -7.46 -7.87 -6.59
N THR A 47 -8.12 -8.95 -7.00
CA THR A 47 -7.84 -10.32 -6.56
C THR A 47 -7.12 -11.16 -7.60
N GLU A 48 -7.03 -10.68 -8.84
CA GLU A 48 -6.43 -11.40 -9.95
C GLU A 48 -4.93 -11.64 -9.75
N ASP A 49 -4.46 -12.75 -10.30
CA ASP A 49 -3.03 -13.08 -10.30
C ASP A 49 -2.29 -12.14 -11.24
N ARG A 50 -1.16 -11.60 -10.77
CA ARG A 50 -0.25 -10.76 -11.56
C ARG A 50 -0.96 -9.58 -12.24
N ASP A 51 -1.74 -8.82 -11.47
CA ASP A 51 -2.49 -7.65 -11.95
C ASP A 51 -2.20 -6.36 -11.15
N LEU A 52 -1.35 -6.44 -10.12
CA LEU A 52 -1.04 -5.30 -9.24
C LEU A 52 0.38 -4.78 -9.45
N HIS A 53 0.50 -3.48 -9.74
CA HIS A 53 1.74 -2.72 -9.63
C HIS A 53 1.68 -1.83 -8.38
N ALA A 54 2.67 -1.95 -7.49
CA ALA A 54 2.74 -1.16 -6.27
C ALA A 54 3.95 -0.20 -6.31
N VAL A 55 3.71 1.07 -6.01
CA VAL A 55 4.75 2.11 -5.89
C VAL A 55 4.62 2.77 -4.53
N SER A 56 5.72 2.88 -3.81
CA SER A 56 5.69 3.34 -2.42
C SER A 56 6.94 4.14 -2.06
N ILE A 57 6.76 5.15 -1.22
CA ILE A 57 7.83 6.09 -0.84
C ILE A 57 7.91 6.17 0.70
N SER A 58 9.13 6.13 1.24
CA SER A 58 9.39 6.33 2.68
C SER A 58 8.66 5.30 3.57
N LEU A 59 7.77 5.73 4.48
CA LEU A 59 7.07 4.82 5.40
C LEU A 59 6.16 3.84 4.66
N GLU A 60 5.55 4.27 3.56
CA GLU A 60 4.65 3.41 2.78
C GLU A 60 5.38 2.23 2.15
N GLY A 61 6.71 2.34 1.96
CA GLY A 61 7.52 1.22 1.51
C GLY A 61 7.58 0.06 2.51
N MET A 62 7.44 0.32 3.82
CA MET A 62 7.34 -0.74 4.83
C MET A 62 5.96 -1.43 4.76
N ILE A 63 4.91 -0.67 4.51
CA ILE A 63 3.54 -1.18 4.33
C ILE A 63 3.46 -2.03 3.05
N ALA A 64 4.09 -1.57 1.97
CA ALA A 64 4.10 -2.29 0.69
C ALA A 64 4.88 -3.60 0.74
N GLN A 65 5.92 -3.69 1.59
CA GLN A 65 6.61 -4.96 1.85
C GLN A 65 5.72 -5.95 2.60
N GLU A 66 5.00 -5.49 3.64
CA GLU A 66 4.01 -6.28 4.36
C GLU A 66 2.88 -6.78 3.44
N LEU A 67 2.43 -5.93 2.51
CA LEU A 67 1.47 -6.28 1.46
C LEU A 67 2.03 -7.35 0.51
N ALA A 68 3.23 -7.13 -0.03
CA ALA A 68 3.86 -8.05 -0.96
C ALA A 68 4.13 -9.43 -0.34
N TYR A 69 4.43 -9.47 0.95
CA TYR A 69 4.57 -10.72 1.70
C TYR A 69 3.25 -11.51 1.79
N ARG A 70 2.11 -10.82 1.93
CA ARG A 70 0.77 -11.44 2.05
C ARG A 70 0.19 -11.89 0.71
N ILE A 71 0.42 -11.13 -0.36
CA ILE A 71 -0.19 -11.38 -1.69
C ILE A 71 0.85 -11.47 -2.84
N PRO A 72 1.90 -12.30 -2.71
CA PRO A 72 3.00 -12.31 -3.66
C PRO A 72 2.56 -12.66 -5.10
N ASN A 73 1.53 -13.51 -5.25
CA ASN A 73 1.04 -13.95 -6.57
C ASN A 73 0.31 -12.84 -7.33
N ARG A 74 -0.22 -11.83 -6.64
CA ARG A 74 -0.96 -10.72 -7.26
C ARG A 74 -0.05 -9.62 -7.78
N ILE A 75 1.17 -9.50 -7.26
CA ILE A 75 2.08 -8.40 -7.60
C ILE A 75 2.86 -8.72 -8.88
N VAL A 76 2.74 -7.83 -9.86
CA VAL A 76 3.57 -7.80 -11.07
C VAL A 76 4.91 -7.14 -10.80
N SER A 77 4.87 -5.97 -10.14
CA SER A 77 6.07 -5.21 -9.77
C SER A 77 5.87 -4.44 -8.47
N LEU A 78 6.96 -4.28 -7.73
CA LEU A 78 7.03 -3.52 -6.49
C LEU A 78 8.17 -2.49 -6.58
N ILE A 79 7.85 -1.21 -6.44
CA ILE A 79 8.82 -0.12 -6.39
C ILE A 79 8.90 0.42 -4.95
N LEU A 80 10.09 0.35 -4.37
CA LEU A 80 10.40 0.79 -3.01
C LEU A 80 11.37 1.97 -3.06
N ALA A 81 10.87 3.19 -2.99
CA ALA A 81 11.69 4.39 -3.01
C ALA A 81 11.96 4.90 -1.59
N VAL A 82 13.25 5.15 -1.28
CA VAL A 82 13.71 5.79 -0.03
C VAL A 82 13.09 5.19 1.25
N THR A 83 12.98 3.87 1.31
CA THR A 83 12.40 3.12 2.41
C THR A 83 13.41 2.14 3.03
N THR A 84 13.00 1.43 4.08
CA THR A 84 13.79 0.39 4.76
C THR A 84 12.91 -0.82 5.05
N PRO A 85 13.44 -2.05 5.14
CA PRO A 85 12.69 -3.18 5.69
C PRO A 85 12.47 -3.10 7.21
N GLY A 86 13.01 -2.09 7.89
CA GLY A 86 13.02 -2.03 9.35
C GLY A 86 14.09 -2.98 9.93
N GLY A 87 13.90 -3.44 11.16
CA GLY A 87 14.81 -4.41 11.78
C GLY A 87 16.20 -3.86 12.12
N TYR A 88 16.28 -2.58 12.52
CA TYR A 88 17.50 -2.05 13.12
C TYR A 88 17.93 -2.94 14.31
N PRO A 89 19.22 -3.30 14.45
CA PRO A 89 19.71 -4.04 15.61
C PRO A 89 19.50 -3.28 16.93
#